data_AF-A0A0J7MR77-F1
#
_entry.id   AF-A0A0J7MR77-F1
#
_cell.length_a   1.000
_cell.length_b   1.000
_cell.length_c   1.000
_cell.angle_alpha   90.00
_cell.angle_beta   90.00
_cell.angle_gamma   90.00
#
_symmetry.space_group_name_H-M   'P 1'
#
loop_
_entity.id
_entity.type
_entity.pdbx_description
1 polymer ?
#
loop_
_entity_poly.entity_id
_entity_poly.type
_entity_poly.pdbx_seq_one_letter_code
_entity_poly.pdbx_strand_id
1 'polypeptide(L)'
;MKIELQNLKLSRVRLNTEKFISENEVLLLEPVTFTLLMKRNLSTAWFTAIPDIDMSGRLNKINLLLSKEDYTTILKVLEQNLGETFEDPKPVQAAPSAVKSEYSGELQ
;
A
#
# COMPACT_ATOMS: atom_id res chain seq x y z
N MET A 1 4.91 5.47 12.73
CA MET A 1 6.11 5.13 11.95
C MET A 1 6.25 6.12 10.79
N LYS A 2 7.46 6.63 10.55
CA LYS A 2 7.76 7.51 9.40
C LYS A 2 8.67 6.76 8.44
N ILE A 3 8.29 6.68 7.18
CA ILE A 3 9.04 6.06 6.08
C ILE A 3 9.40 7.17 5.09
N GLU A 4 10.65 7.21 4.66
CA GLU A 4 11.11 8.11 3.61
C GLU A 4 11.66 7.28 2.45
N LEU A 5 10.99 7.36 1.30
CA LEU A 5 11.47 6.79 0.05
C LEU A 5 12.21 7.90 -0.69
N GLN A 6 13.54 7.80 -0.73
CA GLN A 6 14.41 8.80 -1.35
C GLN A 6 14.79 8.37 -2.76
N ASN A 7 15.07 9.36 -3.63
CA ASN A 7 15.54 9.14 -5.00
C ASN A 7 14.62 8.22 -5.84
N LEU A 8 13.31 8.31 -5.63
CA LEU A 8 12.34 7.62 -6.47
C LEU A 8 12.41 8.18 -7.88
N LYS A 9 12.82 7.33 -8.82
CA LYS A 9 12.99 7.64 -10.24
C LYS A 9 12.04 6.76 -11.05
N LEU A 10 11.45 7.35 -12.09
CA LEU A 10 10.75 6.62 -13.13
C LEU A 10 11.43 6.90 -14.46
N SER A 11 11.80 5.84 -15.18
CA SER A 11 12.38 5.95 -16.51
C SER A 11 11.78 4.94 -17.47
N ARG A 12 11.75 5.32 -18.74
CA ARG A 12 11.50 4.40 -19.85
C ARG A 12 12.85 3.93 -20.36
N VAL A 13 13.00 2.61 -20.47
CA VAL A 13 14.21 1.98 -21.03
C VAL A 13 13.88 1.17 -22.27
N ARG A 14 14.74 1.24 -23.28
CA ARG A 14 14.78 0.23 -24.35
C ARG A 14 15.79 -0.84 -23.96
N LEU A 15 15.28 -2.03 -23.71
CA LEU A 15 16.08 -3.20 -23.35
C LEU A 15 16.40 -4.01 -24.60
N ASN A 16 17.68 -4.27 -24.84
CA ASN A 16 18.11 -5.28 -25.80
C ASN A 16 17.86 -6.66 -25.18
N THR A 17 16.92 -7.43 -25.72
CA THR A 17 16.52 -8.72 -25.18
C THR A 17 17.55 -9.83 -25.36
N GLU A 18 18.49 -9.69 -26.30
CA GLU A 18 19.55 -10.70 -26.52
C GLU A 18 20.70 -10.51 -25.54
N LYS A 19 21.07 -9.26 -25.26
CA LYS A 19 22.20 -8.91 -24.39
C LYS A 19 21.78 -8.54 -22.96
N PHE A 20 20.49 -8.33 -22.72
CA PHE A 20 19.92 -7.81 -21.46
C PHE A 20 20.54 -6.48 -21.03
N ILE A 21 20.84 -5.60 -21.99
CA ILE A 21 21.45 -4.27 -21.74
C ILE A 21 20.44 -3.18 -22.13
N SER A 22 20.35 -2.12 -21.32
CA SER A 22 19.57 -0.93 -21.65
C SER A 22 20.32 -0.07 -22.67
N GLU A 23 19.78 0.06 -23.88
CA GLU A 23 20.41 0.84 -24.95
C GLU A 23 20.03 2.32 -24.88
N ASN A 24 18.87 2.64 -24.30
CA ASN A 24 18.39 4.01 -24.18
C ASN A 24 17.54 4.15 -22.92
N GLU A 25 17.88 5.10 -22.06
CA GLU A 25 17.09 5.46 -20.88
C GLU A 25 16.58 6.90 -21.02
N VAL A 26 15.27 7.08 -20.86
CA VAL A 26 14.62 8.38 -20.82
C VAL A 26 14.01 8.58 -19.44
N LEU A 27 14.43 9.63 -18.74
CA LEU A 27 13.92 9.98 -17.42
C LEU A 27 12.52 10.61 -17.55
N LEU A 28 11.51 9.93 -17.00
CA LEU A 28 10.12 10.40 -17.00
C LEU A 28 9.78 11.23 -15.75
N LEU A 29 10.41 10.87 -14.63
CA LEU A 29 10.32 11.55 -13.34
C LEU A 29 11.74 11.75 -12.80
N GLU A 30 12.10 13.01 -12.56
CA GLU A 30 13.33 13.35 -11.83
C GLU A 30 13.30 12.71 -10.43
N PRO A 31 14.45 12.29 -9.86
CA PRO A 31 14.48 11.67 -8.54
C PRO A 31 13.77 12.53 -7.48
N VAL A 32 12.71 11.98 -6.87
CA VAL A 32 11.92 12.67 -5.84
C VAL A 32 11.92 11.89 -4.52
N THR A 33 11.65 12.62 -3.44
CA THR A 33 11.46 12.03 -2.11
C THR A 33 9.97 11.99 -1.77
N PHE A 34 9.49 10.81 -1.38
CA PHE A 34 8.15 10.59 -0.86
C PHE A 34 8.23 10.25 0.64
N THR A 35 7.49 10.97 1.47
CA THR A 35 7.39 10.70 2.90
C THR A 35 6.03 10.08 3.20
N LEU A 36 6.03 8.94 3.89
CA LEU A 36 4.83 8.25 4.35
C LEU A 36 4.83 8.18 5.89
N LEU A 37 3.77 8.69 6.49
CA LEU A 37 3.49 8.58 7.92
C LEU A 37 2.38 7.53 8.12
N MET A 38 2.72 6.48 8.85
CA MET A 38 1.81 5.40 9.20
C MET A 38 1.52 5.37 10.69
N LYS A 39 0.26 5.22 11.05
CA LYS A 39 -0.21 4.99 12.42
C LYS A 39 -1.02 3.70 12.42
N ARG A 40 -0.78 2.85 13.42
CA ARG A 40 -1.53 1.61 13.61
C ARG A 40 -2.38 1.72 14.87
N ASN A 41 -3.63 1.31 14.78
CA ASN A 41 -4.47 1.12 15.95
C ASN A 41 -4.07 -0.19 16.65
N LEU A 42 -3.47 -0.07 17.83
CA LEU A 42 -3.06 -1.24 18.62
C LEU A 42 -4.23 -1.90 19.35
N SER A 43 -5.43 -1.34 19.25
CA SER A 43 -6.67 -1.79 19.89
C SER A 43 -7.78 -2.11 18.89
N THR A 44 -7.43 -2.39 17.63
CA THR A 44 -8.36 -2.75 16.53
C THR A 44 -9.34 -3.86 16.89
N ALA A 45 -8.98 -4.76 17.82
CA ALA A 45 -9.85 -5.85 18.26
C ALA A 45 -11.16 -5.38 18.91
N TRP A 46 -11.21 -4.17 19.49
CA TRP A 46 -12.39 -3.69 20.21
C TRP A 46 -12.70 -2.19 19.99
N PHE A 47 -11.75 -1.39 19.51
CA PHE A 47 -11.96 0.03 19.22
C PHE A 47 -11.90 0.29 17.71
N THR A 48 -13.08 0.29 17.06
CA THR A 48 -13.24 0.38 15.59
C THR A 48 -13.62 1.79 15.10
N ALA A 49 -13.66 2.79 15.98
CA ALA A 49 -13.94 4.17 15.61
C ALA A 49 -12.82 4.81 14.76
N ILE A 50 -11.64 4.21 14.74
CA ILE A 50 -10.50 4.59 13.87
C ILE A 50 -10.06 3.36 13.06
N PRO A 51 -9.48 3.55 11.86
CA PRO A 51 -9.01 2.42 11.05
C PRO A 51 -7.84 1.70 11.72
N ASP A 52 -7.63 0.42 11.35
CA ASP A 52 -6.49 -0.37 11.83
C ASP A 52 -5.15 0.27 11.43
N ILE A 53 -5.10 0.81 10.21
CA ILE A 53 -3.95 1.53 9.67
C ILE A 53 -4.42 2.87 9.10
N ASP A 54 -3.88 3.97 9.64
CA ASP A 54 -4.01 5.32 9.10
C ASP A 54 -2.69 5.71 8.41
N MET A 55 -2.78 6.10 7.14
CA MET A 55 -1.62 6.46 6.33
C MET A 55 -1.79 7.84 5.73
N SER A 56 -0.76 8.67 5.87
CA SER A 56 -0.69 9.99 5.26
C SER A 56 0.63 10.14 4.52
N GLY A 57 0.57 10.56 3.26
CA GLY A 57 1.73 10.74 2.40
C GLY A 57 1.98 12.21 2.09
N ARG A 58 3.25 12.57 1.85
CA ARG A 58 3.65 13.86 1.29
C ARG A 58 4.66 13.64 0.18
N LEU A 59 4.35 14.20 -0.99
CA LEU A 59 5.25 14.29 -2.12
C LEU A 59 5.55 15.77 -2.37
N ASN A 60 6.81 16.10 -2.64
CA ASN A 60 7.18 17.43 -3.09
C ASN A 60 6.69 17.65 -4.53
N LYS A 61 6.79 18.89 -5.04
CA LYS A 61 6.46 19.19 -6.44
C LYS A 61 7.20 18.21 -7.36
N ILE A 62 6.46 17.56 -8.25
CA ILE A 62 7.01 16.66 -9.27
C ILE A 62 6.99 17.34 -10.64
N ASN A 63 8.01 17.09 -11.44
CA ASN A 63 8.06 17.46 -12.84
C ASN A 63 8.05 16.18 -13.66
N LEU A 64 7.16 16.12 -14.65
CA LEU A 64 7.01 14.96 -15.53
C LEU A 64 7.14 15.40 -16.98
N LEU A 65 7.93 14.69 -17.76
CA LEU A 65 8.01 14.85 -19.20
C LEU A 65 7.59 13.54 -19.87
N LEU A 66 6.37 13.52 -20.40
CA LEU A 66 5.74 12.30 -20.90
C LEU A 66 5.40 12.44 -22.38
N SER A 67 5.71 11.40 -23.16
CA SER A 67 5.11 11.21 -24.48
C SER A 67 3.70 10.62 -24.35
N LYS A 68 2.95 10.59 -25.46
CA LYS A 68 1.61 9.97 -25.51
C LYS A 68 1.65 8.49 -25.09
N GLU A 69 2.68 7.76 -25.51
CA GLU A 69 2.88 6.36 -25.16
C GLU A 69 3.13 6.17 -23.66
N ASP A 70 3.99 7.01 -23.08
CA ASP A 70 4.31 6.99 -21.64
C ASP A 70 3.04 7.23 -20.82
N TYR A 71 2.28 8.25 -21.19
CA TYR A 71 1.04 8.62 -20.49
C TYR A 71 -0.01 7.50 -20.56
N THR A 72 -0.22 6.91 -21.74
CA THR A 72 -1.18 5.82 -21.93
C THR A 72 -0.80 4.60 -21.07
N THR A 73 0.48 4.27 -21.02
CA THR A 73 0.98 3.15 -20.23
C THR A 73 0.82 3.40 -18.73
N ILE A 74 1.17 4.60 -18.26
CA ILE A 74 0.99 4.99 -16.86
C ILE A 74 -0.49 4.89 -16.45
N LEU A 75 -1.40 5.42 -17.27
CA LEU A 75 -2.84 5.34 -16.97
C LEU A 75 -3.34 3.90 -16.93
N LYS A 76 -2.90 3.05 -17.86
CA LYS A 76 -3.28 1.63 -17.87
C LYS A 76 -2.81 0.90 -16.60
N VAL A 77 -1.59 1.18 -16.14
CA VAL A 77 -1.08 0.60 -14.88
C VAL A 77 -1.90 1.11 -13.68
N LEU A 78 -2.24 2.41 -13.66
CA LEU A 78 -3.08 2.97 -12.60
C LEU A 78 -4.49 2.36 -12.61
N GLU A 79 -5.10 2.18 -13.78
CA GLU A 79 -6.39 1.52 -13.93
C GLU A 79 -6.37 0.10 -13.36
N GLN A 80 -5.34 -0.68 -13.69
CA GLN A 80 -5.18 -2.03 -13.16
C GLN A 80 -5.00 -2.05 -11.64
N ASN A 81 -4.15 -1.17 -11.10
CA ASN A 81 -3.90 -1.10 -9.66
C ASN A 81 -5.13 -0.63 -8.86
N LEU A 82 -5.87 0.36 -9.38
CA LEU A 82 -7.07 0.89 -8.71
C LEU A 82 -8.28 -0.01 -8.87
N GLY A 83 -8.31 -0.84 -9.91
CA GLY A 83 -9.34 -1.85 -10.13
C GLY A 83 -9.11 -3.16 -9.37
N GLU A 84 -7.98 -3.30 -8.65
CA GLU A 84 -7.68 -4.49 -7.87
C GLU A 84 -8.65 -4.61 -6.68
N THR A 85 -9.46 -5.66 -6.68
CA THR A 85 -10.35 -6.00 -5.57
C THR A 85 -9.69 -7.03 -4.68
N PHE A 86 -9.77 -6.84 -3.37
CA PHE A 86 -9.39 -7.87 -2.41
C PHE A 86 -10.45 -8.99 -2.44
N GLU A 87 -10.04 -10.26 -2.52
CA GLU A 87 -10.97 -11.36 -2.24
C GLU A 87 -11.51 -11.18 -0.80
N ASP A 88 -12.82 -11.27 -0.64
CA ASP A 88 -13.44 -11.19 0.68
C ASP A 88 -12.78 -12.24 1.59
N PRO A 89 -12.30 -11.86 2.79
CA PRO A 89 -11.76 -12.84 3.72
C PRO A 89 -12.88 -13.84 4.01
N LYS A 90 -12.61 -15.13 3.73
CA LYS A 90 -13.47 -16.24 4.16
C LYS A 90 -13.88 -15.98 5.62
N PRO A 91 -15.19 -16.05 5.95
CA PRO A 91 -15.65 -15.70 7.27
C PRO A 91 -14.90 -16.53 8.31
N VAL A 92 -14.11 -15.84 9.14
CA VAL A 92 -13.38 -16.46 10.23
C VAL A 92 -14.44 -16.97 11.19
N GLN A 93 -14.59 -18.30 11.31
CA GLN A 93 -15.46 -18.92 12.30
C GLN A 93 -15.12 -18.32 13.67
N ALA A 94 -16.09 -17.65 14.28
CA ALA A 94 -15.94 -17.07 15.60
C ALA A 94 -15.51 -18.16 16.58
N ALA A 95 -14.34 -17.98 17.21
CA ALA A 95 -13.91 -18.87 18.28
C ALA A 95 -14.97 -18.85 19.40
N PRO A 96 -15.34 -20.01 19.99
CA PRO A 96 -16.36 -20.05 21.02
C PRO A 96 -15.90 -19.19 22.21
N SER A 97 -16.73 -18.21 22.56
CA SER A 97 -16.53 -17.41 23.77
C SER A 97 -16.58 -18.36 24.97
N ALA A 98 -15.45 -18.51 25.67
CA ALA A 98 -15.41 -19.21 26.94
C ALA A 98 -16.33 -18.46 27.91
N VAL A 99 -17.51 -19.05 28.14
CA VAL A 99 -18.52 -18.56 29.07
C VAL A 99 -17.90 -18.49 30.46
N LYS A 100 -17.92 -17.27 31.03
CA LYS A 100 -17.60 -16.98 32.42
C LYS A 100 -18.65 -17.68 33.30
N SER A 101 -18.27 -18.74 34.00
CA SER A 101 -19.10 -19.37 35.04
C SER A 101 -18.83 -18.67 36.38
N GLU A 102 -19.69 -17.72 36.75
CA GLU A 102 -19.80 -17.21 38.12
C GLU A 102 -20.99 -17.90 38.83
N TYR A 103 -20.69 -18.51 39.99
CA TYR A 103 -21.53 -18.83 41.16
C TYR A 103 -22.72 -19.81 41.07
N SER A 104 -22.59 -20.96 41.75
CA SER A 104 -23.63 -21.45 42.69
C SER A 104 -23.18 -22.62 43.60
N GLY A 105 -23.51 -22.50 44.90
CA GLY A 105 -23.62 -23.57 45.90
C GLY A 105 -22.35 -23.87 46.72
N GLU A 106 -22.35 -24.05 48.03
CA GLU A 106 -23.36 -23.98 49.08
C GLU A 106 -22.59 -24.07 50.42
N LEU A 107 -23.14 -23.48 51.49
CA LEU A 107 -22.63 -23.59 52.85
C LEU A 107 -22.75 -25.03 53.36
N GLN A 108 -21.65 -25.57 53.90
CA GLN A 108 -21.71 -26.55 54.98
C GLN A 108 -20.47 -26.45 55.86
#